data_AF-A0A1B6GUC4-F1
#
_entry.id   AF-A0A1B6GUC4-F1
#
_cell.length_a   1.000
_cell.length_b   1.000
_cell.length_c   1.000
_cell.angle_alpha   90.00
_cell.angle_beta   90.00
_cell.angle_gamma   90.00
#
_symmetry.space_group_name_H-M   'P 1'
#
loop_
_entity.id
_entity.type
_entity.pdbx_description
1 polymer ?
#
loop_
_entity_poly.entity_id
_entity_poly.type
_entity_poly.pdbx_seq_one_letter_code
_entity_poly.pdbx_strand_id
1 'polypeptide(L)'
;MAHSSMRFIVSSCSLIKQKSVTLVPARNINGSWWSHVEMGPPDAILGVTEAYKRDTNPKKINLGVGAYRDDNGKPYVLPSVLQAEQKIKDKKMDHEYAPISGSADFCNLSIKLALGDDSQHVIQGLNAT
;
A
#
# COMPACT_ATOMS: atom_id res chain seq x y z
N MET A 1 -15.17 66.09 41.59
CA MET A 1 -13.73 66.36 41.74
C MET A 1 -12.95 65.08 41.47
N ALA A 2 -11.88 65.18 40.67
CA ALA A 2 -10.73 64.26 40.51
C ALA A 2 -11.01 62.79 40.12
N HIS A 3 -10.70 62.34 38.90
CA HIS A 3 -9.37 61.86 38.44
C HIS A 3 -8.70 60.84 39.37
N SER A 4 -8.51 59.59 38.91
CA SER A 4 -7.18 59.08 38.53
C SER A 4 -7.21 57.56 38.26
N SER A 5 -6.49 57.17 37.22
CA SER A 5 -6.32 55.80 36.73
C SER A 5 -5.18 55.10 37.47
N MET A 6 -5.28 53.80 37.76
CA MET A 6 -4.07 52.97 37.83
C MET A 6 -4.33 51.51 37.46
N ARG A 7 -3.40 50.99 36.68
CA ARG A 7 -3.45 49.81 35.82
C ARG A 7 -3.22 48.54 36.64
N PHE A 8 -4.04 47.50 36.45
CA PHE A 8 -3.69 46.16 36.90
C PHE A 8 -2.81 45.46 35.86
N ILE A 9 -1.64 45.06 36.31
CA ILE A 9 -0.57 44.39 35.58
C ILE A 9 -1.06 43.01 35.15
N VAL A 10 -0.97 42.74 33.84
CA VAL A 10 -1.19 41.41 33.28
C VAL A 10 0.01 40.55 33.64
N SER A 11 -0.12 39.72 34.68
CA SER A 11 0.88 38.69 34.99
C SER A 11 0.57 37.45 34.15
N SER A 12 1.32 37.33 33.06
CA SER A 12 1.35 36.17 32.17
C SER A 12 1.74 34.91 32.94
N CYS A 13 0.94 33.84 32.83
CA CYS A 13 1.40 32.50 33.13
C CYS A 13 0.64 31.48 32.27
N SER A 14 0.96 31.45 30.97
CA SER A 14 0.57 30.37 30.07
C SER A 14 1.38 29.12 30.39
N LEU A 15 0.82 28.23 31.21
CA LEU A 15 1.30 26.87 31.44
C LEU A 15 0.86 25.95 30.29
N ILE A 16 1.52 26.07 29.13
CA ILE A 16 1.56 25.00 28.13
C ILE A 16 3.02 24.79 27.77
N LYS A 17 3.58 23.74 28.37
CA LYS A 17 4.95 23.27 28.15
C LYS A 17 5.05 22.79 26.71
N GLN A 18 5.49 23.66 25.80
CA GLN A 18 5.90 23.28 24.45
C GLN A 18 6.99 22.22 24.60
N LYS A 19 6.68 20.97 24.21
CA LYS A 19 7.73 20.01 23.88
C LYS A 19 8.38 20.53 22.62
N SER A 20 9.49 21.25 22.79
CA SER A 20 10.39 21.60 21.72
C SER A 20 10.81 20.30 21.05
N VAL A 21 10.18 19.95 19.93
CA VAL A 21 10.77 19.01 18.99
C VAL A 21 12.02 19.73 18.53
N THR A 22 13.17 19.28 19.03
CA THR A 22 14.45 19.70 18.50
C THR A 22 14.41 19.32 17.02
N LEU A 23 14.19 20.31 16.16
CA LEU A 23 14.44 20.18 14.74
C LEU A 23 15.92 19.86 14.63
N VAL A 24 16.23 18.57 14.50
CA VAL A 24 17.57 18.14 14.13
C VAL A 24 17.86 18.87 12.83
N PRO A 25 18.90 19.72 12.76
CA PRO A 25 19.23 20.39 11.53
C PRO A 25 19.41 19.31 10.47
N ALA A 26 18.66 19.43 9.37
CA ALA A 26 18.85 18.57 8.22
C ALA A 26 20.32 18.66 7.85
N ARG A 27 21.02 17.53 8.00
CA ARG A 27 22.43 17.41 7.67
C ARG A 27 22.52 17.81 6.21
N ASN A 28 23.28 18.85 5.92
CA ASN A 28 23.53 19.27 4.54
C ASN A 28 24.30 18.12 3.88
N ILE A 29 23.60 17.22 3.17
CA ILE A 29 24.23 16.11 2.46
C ILE A 29 24.80 16.62 1.13
N ASN A 30 25.63 17.67 1.21
CA ASN A 30 26.51 18.07 0.12
C ASN A 30 27.55 16.96 -0.03
N GLY A 31 27.25 15.99 -0.91
CA GLY A 31 28.07 14.80 -1.15
C GLY A 31 27.35 13.46 -1.05
N SER A 32 26.01 13.43 -0.95
CA SER A 32 25.29 12.16 -1.12
C SER A 32 25.57 11.65 -2.53
N TRP A 33 25.97 10.38 -2.68
CA TRP A 33 26.02 9.73 -4.00
C TRP A 33 24.69 9.90 -4.77
N TRP A 34 23.58 10.01 -4.03
CA TRP A 34 22.23 10.17 -4.55
C TRP A 34 21.76 11.62 -4.74
N SER A 35 22.60 12.64 -4.46
CA SER A 35 22.17 14.06 -4.52
C SER A 35 21.74 14.51 -5.91
N HIS A 36 22.17 13.80 -6.95
CA HIS A 36 21.86 14.08 -8.35
C HIS A 36 20.74 13.18 -8.89
N VAL A 37 20.15 12.31 -8.06
CA VAL A 37 19.06 11.43 -8.50
C VAL A 37 17.75 12.16 -8.33
N GLU A 38 17.18 12.59 -9.45
CA GLU A 38 15.87 13.24 -9.50
C GLU A 38 14.74 12.24 -9.23
N MET A 39 13.62 12.74 -8.69
CA MET A 39 12.43 11.93 -8.49
C MET A 39 11.78 11.62 -9.84
N GLY A 40 11.51 10.33 -10.09
CA GLY A 40 10.77 9.91 -11.27
C GLY A 40 9.34 10.50 -11.28
N PRO A 41 8.71 10.62 -12.47
CA PRO A 41 7.35 11.11 -12.56
C PRO A 41 6.39 10.20 -11.78
N PRO A 42 5.37 10.77 -11.11
CA PRO A 42 4.37 9.98 -10.40
C PRO A 42 3.58 9.10 -11.39
N ASP A 43 3.33 7.85 -11.01
CA ASP A 43 2.51 6.93 -11.80
C ASP A 43 1.07 7.47 -11.90
N ALA A 44 0.57 7.59 -13.13
CA ALA A 44 -0.72 8.21 -13.42
C ALA A 44 -1.90 7.48 -12.77
N ILE A 45 -1.79 6.17 -12.52
CA ILE A 45 -2.84 5.34 -11.91
C ILE A 45 -2.71 5.37 -10.38
N LEU A 46 -1.49 5.29 -9.85
CA LEU A 46 -1.28 5.34 -8.40
C LEU A 46 -1.61 6.73 -7.82
N GLY A 47 -1.35 7.80 -8.57
CA GLY A 47 -1.67 9.17 -8.17
C GLY A 47 -3.16 9.38 -7.86
N VAL A 48 -4.05 8.73 -8.61
CA VAL A 48 -5.50 8.78 -8.37
C VAL A 48 -5.88 8.16 -7.04
N THR A 49 -5.24 7.04 -6.67
CA THR A 49 -5.49 6.40 -5.37
C THR A 49 -4.97 7.24 -4.22
N GLU A 50 -3.83 7.93 -4.39
CA GLU A 50 -3.34 8.83 -3.37
C GLU A 50 -4.25 10.05 -3.19
N ALA A 51 -4.73 10.64 -4.28
CA ALA A 51 -5.70 11.73 -4.23
C ALA A 51 -7.00 11.27 -3.53
N TYR A 52 -7.51 10.09 -3.86
CA TYR A 52 -8.64 9.47 -3.18
C TYR A 52 -8.39 9.28 -1.69
N LYS A 53 -7.19 8.85 -1.28
CA LYS A 53 -6.84 8.70 0.15
C LYS A 53 -6.79 10.03 0.87
N ARG A 54 -6.27 11.09 0.23
CA ARG A 54 -6.17 12.44 0.80
C ARG A 54 -7.52 13.16 0.88
N ASP A 55 -8.49 12.80 0.04
CA ASP A 55 -9.84 13.37 0.08
C ASP A 55 -10.57 13.00 1.38
N THR A 56 -11.12 14.01 2.07
CA THR A 56 -11.88 13.86 3.33
C THR A 56 -13.38 13.71 3.11
N ASN A 57 -13.87 13.84 1.88
CA ASN A 57 -15.28 13.72 1.56
C ASN A 57 -15.81 12.31 1.90
N PRO A 58 -16.83 12.16 2.75
CA PRO A 58 -17.38 10.86 3.12
C PRO A 58 -18.07 10.12 1.96
N LYS A 59 -18.38 10.81 0.86
CA LYS A 59 -19.03 10.23 -0.34
C LYS A 59 -18.05 9.98 -1.50
N LYS A 60 -16.74 9.99 -1.24
CA LYS A 60 -15.73 9.70 -2.27
C LYS A 60 -15.85 8.28 -2.80
N ILE A 61 -15.61 8.10 -4.09
CA ILE A 61 -15.63 6.79 -4.78
C ILE A 61 -14.30 6.58 -5.49
N ASN A 62 -13.68 5.42 -5.32
CA ASN A 62 -12.44 5.07 -6.01
C ASN A 62 -12.73 4.27 -7.27
N LEU A 63 -12.49 4.86 -8.44
CA LEU A 63 -12.61 4.22 -9.76
C LEU A 63 -11.24 4.12 -10.48
N GLY A 64 -10.14 4.37 -9.78
CA GLY A 64 -8.80 4.39 -10.39
C GLY A 64 -8.17 2.99 -10.48
N VAL A 65 -8.14 2.25 -9.38
CA VAL A 65 -7.50 0.94 -9.32
C VAL A 65 -8.53 -0.15 -9.64
N GLY A 66 -8.24 -0.96 -10.65
CA GLY A 66 -9.02 -2.14 -11.05
C GLY A 66 -8.88 -3.32 -10.07
N ALA A 67 -9.21 -3.11 -8.79
CA ALA A 67 -9.21 -4.14 -7.76
C ALA A 67 -10.64 -4.38 -7.27
N TYR A 68 -11.04 -5.65 -7.22
CA TYR A 68 -12.38 -6.05 -6.81
C TYR A 68 -12.67 -5.65 -5.35
N ARG A 69 -13.88 -5.14 -5.10
CA ARG A 69 -14.36 -4.67 -3.80
C ARG A 69 -15.68 -5.35 -3.44
N ASP A 70 -15.94 -5.44 -2.15
CA ASP A 70 -17.24 -5.87 -1.63
C ASP A 70 -18.27 -4.73 -1.70
N ASP A 71 -19.49 -5.01 -1.27
CA ASP A 71 -20.61 -4.05 -1.22
C ASP A 71 -20.33 -2.83 -0.32
N ASN A 72 -19.33 -2.92 0.57
CA ASN A 72 -18.89 -1.85 1.46
C ASN A 72 -17.67 -1.08 0.91
N GLY A 73 -17.22 -1.37 -0.32
CA GLY A 73 -16.05 -0.76 -0.94
C GLY A 73 -14.70 -1.23 -0.37
N LYS A 74 -14.67 -2.32 0.40
CA LYS A 74 -13.45 -2.90 0.99
C LYS A 74 -12.82 -3.93 0.05
N PRO A 75 -11.49 -4.18 0.14
CA PRO A 75 -10.88 -5.27 -0.62
C PRO A 75 -11.54 -6.59 -0.28
N TYR A 76 -11.95 -7.35 -1.30
CA TYR A 76 -12.60 -8.63 -1.11
C TYR A 76 -11.65 -9.78 -1.41
N VAL A 77 -11.46 -10.66 -0.43
CA VAL A 77 -10.64 -11.88 -0.55
C VAL A 77 -11.56 -13.07 -0.75
N LEU A 78 -11.30 -13.87 -1.79
CA LEU A 78 -12.11 -15.03 -2.11
C LEU A 78 -12.04 -16.08 -0.98
N PRO A 79 -13.16 -16.70 -0.57
CA PRO A 79 -13.15 -17.76 0.45
C PRO A 79 -12.24 -18.96 0.10
N SER A 80 -12.12 -19.28 -1.19
CA SER A 80 -11.20 -20.31 -1.68
C SER A 80 -9.73 -19.97 -1.43
N VAL A 81 -9.36 -18.69 -1.55
CA VAL A 81 -8.00 -18.19 -1.27
C VAL A 81 -7.70 -18.29 0.23
N LEU A 82 -8.62 -17.87 1.09
CA LEU A 82 -8.46 -17.99 2.55
C LEU A 82 -8.23 -19.45 2.99
N GLN A 83 -8.97 -20.39 2.39
CA GLN A 83 -8.78 -21.82 2.66
C GLN A 83 -7.42 -22.33 2.15
N ALA A 84 -6.97 -21.87 0.99
CA ALA A 84 -5.67 -22.25 0.44
C ALA A 84 -4.52 -21.71 1.31
N GLU A 85 -4.60 -20.46 1.77
CA GLU A 85 -3.62 -19.85 2.69
C GLU A 85 -3.48 -20.67 3.98
N GLN A 86 -4.60 -21.07 4.58
CA GLN A 86 -4.58 -21.91 5.78
C GLN A 86 -3.90 -23.26 5.51
N LYS A 87 -4.23 -23.93 4.41
CA LYS A 87 -3.60 -25.20 4.01
C LYS A 87 -2.09 -25.05 3.79
N ILE A 88 -1.65 -23.97 3.16
CA ILE A 88 -0.22 -23.71 2.92
C ILE A 88 0.51 -23.46 4.25
N LYS A 89 -0.09 -22.66 5.14
CA LYS A 89 0.46 -22.39 6.47
C LYS A 89 0.62 -23.66 7.30
N ASP A 90 -0.37 -24.54 7.27
CA ASP A 90 -0.35 -25.81 8.02
C ASP A 90 0.69 -26.81 7.49
N LYS A 91 1.08 -26.70 6.21
CA LYS A 91 2.11 -27.56 5.60
C LYS A 91 3.54 -27.30 6.09
N LYS A 92 3.82 -26.15 6.72
CA LYS A 92 5.16 -25.78 7.25
C LYS A 92 6.30 -26.08 6.26
N MET A 93 6.19 -25.52 5.05
CA MET A 93 7.16 -25.74 3.97
C MET A 93 8.54 -25.16 4.33
N ASP A 94 9.59 -25.70 3.74
CA ASP A 94 11.00 -25.31 3.95
C ASP A 94 11.39 -23.97 3.29
N HIS A 95 10.58 -23.49 2.34
CA HIS A 95 10.79 -22.26 1.56
C HIS A 95 12.06 -22.28 0.69
N GLU A 96 12.46 -23.46 0.22
CA GLU A 96 13.57 -23.62 -0.71
C GLU A 96 13.29 -23.00 -2.09
N TYR A 97 14.37 -22.80 -2.86
CA TYR A 97 14.27 -22.24 -4.21
C TYR A 97 13.36 -23.08 -5.12
N ALA A 98 12.40 -22.41 -5.76
CA ALA A 98 11.64 -23.00 -6.83
C ALA A 98 12.51 -23.15 -8.11
N PRO A 99 12.18 -24.09 -9.01
CA PRO A 99 12.76 -24.15 -10.34
C PRO A 99 12.58 -22.84 -11.12
N ILE A 100 13.39 -22.63 -12.16
CA ILE A 100 13.32 -21.43 -13.04
C ILE A 100 11.93 -21.26 -13.64
N SER A 101 11.31 -22.35 -14.10
CA SER A 101 9.95 -22.36 -14.65
C SER A 101 8.85 -22.26 -13.59
N GLY A 102 9.20 -22.21 -12.30
CA GLY A 102 8.25 -22.22 -11.18
C GLY A 102 7.75 -23.61 -10.80
N SER A 103 6.58 -23.68 -10.16
CA SER A 103 5.95 -24.94 -9.77
C SER A 103 5.29 -25.62 -10.98
N ALA A 104 5.70 -26.86 -11.28
CA ALA A 104 5.12 -27.64 -12.37
C ALA A 104 3.60 -27.82 -12.23
N ASP A 105 3.12 -28.07 -11.00
CA ASP A 105 1.69 -28.19 -10.72
C ASP A 105 0.94 -26.90 -10.99
N PHE A 106 1.53 -25.74 -10.65
CA PHE A 106 0.94 -24.45 -10.95
C PHE A 106 0.80 -24.22 -12.45
N CYS A 107 1.84 -24.51 -13.25
CA CYS A 107 1.78 -24.36 -14.69
C CYS A 107 0.71 -25.28 -15.31
N ASN A 108 0.67 -26.54 -14.89
CA ASN A 108 -0.30 -27.53 -15.38
C ASN A 108 -1.74 -27.17 -15.03
N LEU A 109 -2.01 -26.67 -13.82
CA LEU A 109 -3.36 -26.25 -13.43
C LEU A 109 -3.76 -24.91 -14.06
N SER A 110 -2.80 -24.02 -14.27
CA SER A 110 -3.06 -22.71 -14.90
C SER A 110 -3.48 -22.86 -16.37
N ILE A 111 -2.82 -23.74 -17.13
CA ILE A 111 -3.21 -23.97 -18.53
C ILE A 111 -4.58 -24.66 -18.63
N LYS A 112 -4.89 -25.57 -17.70
CA LYS A 112 -6.22 -26.19 -17.59
C LYS A 112 -7.31 -25.17 -17.26
N LEU A 113 -7.04 -24.25 -16.34
CA LEU A 113 -7.96 -23.16 -16.03
C LEU A 113 -8.20 -22.24 -17.24
N ALA A 114 -7.14 -21.96 -18.01
CA ALA A 114 -7.22 -21.05 -19.16
C ALA A 114 -7.92 -21.66 -20.38
N LEU A 115 -7.67 -22.94 -20.69
CA LEU A 115 -8.12 -23.59 -21.93
C LEU A 115 -9.21 -24.65 -21.73
N GLY A 116 -9.46 -25.08 -20.50
CA GLY A 116 -10.31 -26.22 -20.18
C GLY A 116 -9.59 -27.56 -20.36
N ASP A 117 -10.07 -28.58 -19.64
CA ASP A 117 -9.49 -29.93 -19.65
C ASP A 117 -9.64 -30.63 -21.01
N ASP A 118 -10.68 -30.29 -21.78
CA ASP A 118 -10.99 -30.89 -23.08
C ASP A 118 -10.22 -30.26 -24.26
N SER A 119 -9.36 -29.26 -23.99
CA SER A 119 -8.56 -28.62 -25.02
C SER A 119 -7.53 -29.59 -25.61
N GLN A 120 -7.49 -29.69 -26.94
CA GLN A 120 -6.47 -30.48 -27.65
C GLN A 120 -5.04 -30.08 -27.26
N HIS A 121 -4.81 -28.80 -26.97
CA HIS A 121 -3.50 -28.29 -26.55
C HIS A 121 -3.09 -28.82 -25.17
N VAL A 122 -4.06 -28.98 -24.25
CA VAL A 122 -3.80 -29.55 -22.91
C VAL A 122 -3.60 -31.06 -23.01
N ILE A 123 -4.45 -31.75 -23.79
CA ILE A 123 -4.38 -33.20 -23.99
C ILE A 123 -3.05 -33.62 -24.64
N GLN A 124 -2.58 -32.84 -25.61
CA GLN A 124 -1.33 -33.12 -26.34
C GLN A 124 -0.08 -32.59 -25.63
N GLY A 125 -0.21 -31.94 -24.47
CA GLY A 125 0.93 -31.37 -23.74
C GLY A 125 1.63 -30.22 -24.48
N LEU A 126 0.88 -29.45 -25.29
CA LEU A 126 1.38 -28.30 -26.04
C LEU A 126 1.31 -27.02 -25.20
N ASN A 127 1.82 -27.08 -23.96
CA ASN A 127 1.95 -25.93 -23.08
C ASN A 127 3.38 -25.37 -23.16
N ALA A 128 3.50 -24.06 -23.39
CA ALA A 128 4.78 -23.38 -23.25
C ALA A 128 5.23 -23.50 -21.79
N THR A 129 6.33 -24.23 -21.55
CA THR A 129 6.94 -24.43 -20.23
C THR A 129 8.41 -24.05 -20.27
#